data_AF-A0A920GEA1-F1
#
_entry.id   AF-A0A920GEA1-F1
#
_cell.length_a   1.000
_cell.length_b   1.000
_cell.length_c   1.000
_cell.angle_alpha   90.00
_cell.angle_beta   90.00
_cell.angle_gamma   90.00
#
_symmetry.space_group_name_H-M   'P 1'
#
loop_
_entity.id
_entity.type
_entity.pdbx_description
1 polymer ?
#
loop_
_entity_poly.entity_id
_entity_poly.type
_entity_poly.pdbx_seq_one_letter_code
_entity_poly.pdbx_strand_id
1 'polypeptide(L)' 'MSENKITIIAESFEAAALEFHRSKLSSKGYRMDGKITSQKFEYMDGPERKDLFDGKPMYSVCFIKDS' A
#
# COMPACT_ATOMS: atom_id res chain seq x y z
N MET A 1 18.38 -0.64 -11.76
CA MET A 1 16.95 -0.63 -12.14
C MET A 1 16.17 -0.20 -10.91
N SER A 2 15.76 1.07 -10.82
CA SER A 2 14.96 1.55 -9.70
C SER A 2 13.48 1.30 -10.02
N GLU A 3 12.95 0.17 -9.58
CA GLU A 3 11.52 -0.11 -9.68
C GLU A 3 10.74 0.98 -8.92
N ASN A 4 9.91 1.75 -9.63
CA ASN A 4 9.06 2.74 -9.00
C ASN A 4 7.90 2.00 -8.34
N LYS A 5 7.94 1.86 -7.00
CA LYS A 5 6.92 1.15 -6.22
C LYS A 5 6.15 2.10 -5.32
N ILE A 6 4.83 1.98 -5.34
CA ILE A 6 3.90 2.72 -4.48
C ILE A 6 3.06 1.69 -3.71
N THR A 7 2.99 1.83 -2.39
CA THR A 7 2.06 1.05 -1.57
C THR A 7 1.00 1.97 -1.01
N ILE A 8 -0.27 1.65 -1.25
CA ILE A 8 -1.41 2.32 -0.62
C ILE A 8 -1.85 1.47 0.56
N ILE A 9 -2.01 2.09 1.73
CA ILE A 9 -2.55 1.48 2.95
C ILE A 9 -3.86 2.20 3.27
N ALA A 10 -4.94 1.46 3.47
CA ALA A 10 -6.27 2.00 3.71
C ALA A 10 -7.08 1.14 4.69
N GLU A 11 -8.10 1.73 5.32
CA GLU A 11 -8.95 1.06 6.32
C GLU A 11 -9.91 0.05 5.68
N SER A 12 -10.21 0.21 4.39
CA SER A 12 -11.06 -0.71 3.63
C SER A 12 -10.55 -0.97 2.21
N PHE A 13 -11.05 -2.04 1.60
CA PHE A 13 -10.78 -2.38 0.22
C PHE A 13 -11.28 -1.29 -0.74
N GLU A 14 -12.48 -0.76 -0.51
CA GLU A 14 -13.09 0.29 -1.32
C GLU A 14 -12.25 1.56 -1.28
N ALA A 15 -11.73 1.93 -0.11
CA ALA A 15 -10.86 3.09 0.05
C ALA A 15 -9.56 2.92 -0.76
N ALA A 16 -8.93 1.74 -0.72
CA ALA A 16 -7.74 1.45 -1.52
C ALA A 16 -8.01 1.52 -3.04
N ALA A 17 -9.14 0.96 -3.50
CA ALA A 17 -9.53 1.00 -4.91
C ALA A 17 -9.84 2.43 -5.39
N LEU A 18 -10.48 3.23 -4.53
CA LEU A 18 -10.83 4.61 -4.82
C LEU A 18 -9.59 5.51 -4.89
N GLU A 19 -8.61 5.30 -4.02
CA GLU A 19 -7.31 6.00 -4.08
C GLU A 19 -6.52 5.68 -5.35
N PHE A 20 -6.57 4.42 -5.84
CA PHE A 20 -5.99 4.07 -7.13
C PHE A 20 -6.63 4.86 -8.29
N HIS A 21 -7.96 4.95 -8.30
CA HIS A 21 -8.70 5.71 -9.31
C HIS A 21 -8.39 7.21 -9.24
N ARG A 22 -8.41 7.79 -8.03
CA ARG A 22 -8.10 9.22 -7.79
C ARG A 22 -6.68 9.59 -8.19
N SER A 23 -5.71 8.74 -7.83
CA SER A 23 -4.29 8.99 -8.10
C SER A 23 -3.92 8.83 -9.58
N LYS A 24 -4.84 8.33 -10.41
CA LYS A 24 -4.67 7.98 -11.83
C LYS A 24 -3.40 7.16 -12.06
N LEU A 25 -3.12 6.22 -11.16
CA LEU A 25 -1.86 5.44 -11.17
C LEU A 25 -1.71 4.64 -12.46
N SER A 26 -2.80 4.06 -12.96
CA SER A 26 -2.82 3.41 -14.27
C SER A 26 -2.37 4.34 -15.41
N SER A 27 -2.88 5.58 -15.48
CA SER A 27 -2.49 6.52 -16.54
C SER A 27 -1.05 7.01 -16.40
N LYS A 28 -0.44 6.84 -15.22
CA LYS A 28 0.97 7.13 -14.95
C LYS A 28 1.88 5.93 -15.25
N GLY A 29 1.32 4.82 -15.72
CA GLY A 29 2.04 3.59 -16.07
C GLY A 29 2.24 2.61 -14.91
N TYR A 30 1.57 2.82 -13.77
CA TYR A 30 1.63 1.87 -12.66
C TYR A 30 0.62 0.74 -12.86
N ARG A 31 1.05 -0.49 -12.55
CA ARG A 31 0.23 -1.69 -12.50
C ARG A 31 0.22 -2.26 -11.09
N MET A 32 -0.89 -2.89 -10.72
CA MET A 32 -0.99 -3.55 -9.41
C MET A 32 -0.02 -4.74 -9.34
N ASP A 33 0.72 -4.82 -8.25
CA ASP A 33 1.70 -5.87 -7.94
C ASP A 33 1.15 -6.75 -6.81
N GLY A 34 0.62 -7.92 -7.19
CA GLY A 34 0.07 -8.88 -6.25
C GLY A 34 -1.39 -8.64 -5.86
N LYS A 35 -1.77 -9.20 -4.70
CA LYS A 35 -3.14 -9.16 -4.17
C LYS A 35 -3.27 -8.10 -3.09
N ILE A 36 -4.48 -7.59 -2.92
CA ILE A 36 -4.82 -6.76 -1.75
C ILE A 36 -4.85 -7.67 -0.53
N THR A 37 -4.06 -7.34 0.50
CA THR A 37 -3.96 -8.11 1.74
C THR A 37 -4.42 -7.26 2.93
N SER A 38 -5.06 -7.90 3.90
CA SER A 38 -5.36 -7.30 5.20
C SER A 38 -4.33 -7.77 6.22
N GLN A 39 -3.67 -6.84 6.90
CA GLN A 39 -2.62 -7.14 7.87
C GLN A 39 -2.45 -6.01 8.89
N LYS A 40 -1.87 -6.32 10.05
CA LYS A 40 -1.42 -5.30 11.00
C LYS A 40 -0.07 -4.76 10.55
N PHE A 41 0.15 -3.47 10.78
CA PHE A 41 1.41 -2.81 10.45
C PHE A 41 2.12 -2.40 11.72
N GLU A 42 3.43 -2.60 11.76
CA GLU A 42 4.30 -2.18 12.84
C GLU A 42 5.34 -1.21 12.27
N TYR A 43 5.63 -0.14 13.00
CA TYR A 43 6.82 0.67 12.79
C TYR A 43 7.95 0.09 13.63
N MET A 44 9.11 -0.08 13.02
CA MET A 44 10.32 -0.58 13.67
C MET A 44 11.33 0.55 13.81
N ASP A 45 11.80 0.78 15.04
CA ASP A 45 12.93 1.65 15.35
C ASP A 45 13.96 0.89 16.18
N GLY A 46 14.95 0.32 15.50
CA GLY A 46 15.87 -0.65 16.10
C GLY A 46 15.13 -1.86 16.68
N PRO A 47 15.29 -2.18 17.98
CA PRO A 47 14.59 -3.30 18.63
C PRO A 47 13.14 -2.98 18.99
N GLU A 48 12.73 -1.71 19.01
CA GLU A 48 11.38 -1.32 19.39
C GLU A 48 10.42 -1.51 18.22
N ARG A 49 9.27 -2.12 18.53
CA ARG A 49 8.14 -2.21 17.60
C ARG A 49 6.95 -1.48 18.17
N LYS A 50 6.32 -0.67 17.33
CA LYS A 50 5.10 0.04 17.66
C LYS A 50 4.02 -0.27 16.64
N ASP A 51 2.86 -0.69 17.12
CA ASP A 51 1.67 -0.84 16.29
C ASP A 51 1.35 0.48 15.59
N LEU A 52 1.17 0.42 14.28
CA LEU A 52 0.58 1.47 13.48
C LEU A 52 -0.93 1.28 13.42
N PHE A 53 -1.66 2.38 13.14
CA PHE A 53 -3.11 2.37 12.95
C PHE A 53 -3.87 1.76 14.15
N ASP A 54 -3.43 2.08 15.37
CA ASP A 54 -3.97 1.55 16.63
C ASP A 54 -3.97 0.00 16.73
N GLY A 55 -3.08 -0.66 15.98
CA GLY A 55 -3.02 -2.12 15.93
C GLY A 55 -4.19 -2.76 15.18
N LYS A 56 -4.97 -1.97 14.42
CA LYS A 56 -6.05 -2.45 13.57
C LYS A 56 -5.49 -3.03 12.27
N PRO A 57 -6.12 -4.09 11.74
CA PRO A 57 -5.77 -4.60 10.42
C PRO A 57 -6.15 -3.58 9.35
N MET A 58 -5.21 -3.31 8.44
CA MET A 58 -5.38 -2.40 7.31
C MET A 58 -5.22 -3.18 6.01
N TYR A 59 -5.83 -2.67 4.95
CA TYR A 59 -5.65 -3.18 3.60
C TYR A 59 -4.46 -2.53 2.93
N SER A 60 -3.58 -3.32 2.33
CA SER A 60 -2.47 -2.81 1.52
C SER A 60 -2.52 -3.33 0.10
N VAL A 61 -2.18 -2.45 -0.83
CA VAL A 61 -2.01 -2.76 -2.25
C VAL A 61 -0.73 -2.13 -2.75
N CYS A 62 0.07 -2.92 -3.47
CA CYS A 62 1.31 -2.47 -4.09
C CYS A 62 1.06 -2.18 -5.57
N PHE A 63 1.73 -1.15 -6.07
CA PHE A 63 1.78 -0.80 -7.48
C PHE A 63 3.22 -0.63 -7.91
N ILE A 64 3.57 -1.17 -9.07
CA ILE A 64 4.89 -1.05 -9.66
C ILE A 64 4.77 -0.36 -11.02
N LYS A 65 5.79 0.42 -11.36
CA LYS A 65 5.99 0.95 -12.70
C LYS A 65 7.37 0.49 -13.18
N ASP A 66 7.34 -0.31 -14.24
CA ASP A 66 8.55 -0.74 -14.94
C ASP A 66 9.23 0.51 -15.53
N SER A 67 10.56 0.62 -15.36
CA SER A 67 11.37 1.76 -15.84
C SER A 67 11.81 1.58 -17.28
#